data_AF-G4YQ06-F1
#
_entry.id   AF-G4YQ06-F1
#
_cell.length_a   1.000
_cell.length_b   1.000
_cell.length_c   1.000
_cell.angle_alpha   90.00
_cell.angle_beta   90.00
_cell.angle_gamma   90.00
#
_symmetry.space_group_name_H-M   'P 1'
#
loop_
_entity.id
_entity.type
_entity.pdbx_description
1 polymer ?
#
loop_
_entity_poly.entity_id
_entity_poly.type
_entity_poly.pdbx_seq_one_letter_code
_entity_poly.pdbx_strand_id
1 'polypeptide(L)'
;MKQADLLATLEKDTQHLSMEIRTLRHQRLGLFAGMPTKKDLWDVVADYFRLFRHGLHASAKFRTAQLDFVRTTMATDVVFNAQYGVETQMRSWCFLQWFDDVEAELENLQKSTKMSLNATMTTSVTITNRTLSNVFPYLKKSSSLACKLVGQRIVMRGSARFDWDSSTSRVTSVISQSDMLTPMLRLLGSFEDVSQVFDQALISPEFQWRSMS
;
A
#
# COMPACT_ATOMS: atom_id res chain seq x y z
N MET A 1 -28.49 42.62 0.32
CA MET A 1 -27.23 43.08 -0.32
C MET A 1 -25.99 42.40 0.23
N LYS A 2 -25.71 42.44 1.55
CA LYS A 2 -24.44 41.92 2.14
C LYS A 2 -24.07 40.46 1.86
N GLN A 3 -25.03 39.56 1.61
CA GLN A 3 -24.76 38.12 1.44
C GLN A 3 -24.38 37.75 0.00
N ALA A 4 -24.83 38.53 -1.00
CA ALA A 4 -24.47 38.33 -2.40
C ALA A 4 -23.03 38.80 -2.68
N ASP A 5 -22.60 39.90 -2.05
CA ASP A 5 -21.24 40.43 -2.19
C ASP A 5 -20.18 39.49 -1.59
N LEU A 6 -20.51 38.80 -0.49
CA LEU A 6 -19.63 37.81 0.13
C LEU A 6 -19.43 36.58 -0.75
N LEU A 7 -20.50 36.08 -1.36
CA LEU A 7 -20.45 34.94 -2.29
C LEU A 7 -19.64 35.27 -3.54
N ALA A 8 -19.84 36.46 -4.11
CA ALA A 8 -19.07 36.92 -5.27
C ALA A 8 -17.57 37.08 -4.96
N THR A 9 -17.24 37.49 -3.74
CA THR A 9 -15.83 37.61 -3.29
C THR A 9 -15.18 36.25 -3.13
N LEU A 10 -15.86 35.29 -2.48
CA LEU A 10 -15.37 33.92 -2.32
C LEU A 10 -15.19 33.20 -3.67
N GLU A 11 -16.10 33.43 -4.61
CA GLU A 11 -16.01 32.85 -5.95
C GLU A 11 -14.80 33.41 -6.72
N LYS A 12 -14.53 34.71 -6.58
CA LYS A 12 -13.35 35.35 -7.15
C LYS A 12 -12.05 34.81 -6.54
N ASP A 13 -12.02 34.63 -5.22
CA ASP A 13 -10.84 34.13 -4.49
C ASP A 13 -10.56 32.65 -4.83
N THR A 14 -11.60 31.82 -4.93
CA THR A 14 -11.47 30.41 -5.34
C THR A 14 -10.99 30.27 -6.80
N GLN A 15 -11.47 31.13 -7.69
CA GLN A 15 -10.97 31.20 -9.08
C GLN A 15 -9.51 31.66 -9.13
N HIS A 16 -9.15 32.68 -8.34
CA HIS A 16 -7.78 33.18 -8.24
C HIS A 16 -6.81 32.10 -7.75
N LEU A 17 -7.13 31.45 -6.62
CA LEU A 17 -6.32 30.37 -6.06
C LEU A 17 -6.20 29.18 -7.02
N SER A 18 -7.27 28.86 -7.76
CA SER A 18 -7.24 27.80 -8.78
C SER A 18 -6.31 28.12 -9.94
N MET A 19 -6.28 29.38 -10.38
CA MET A 19 -5.33 29.85 -11.39
C MET A 19 -3.90 29.81 -10.86
N GLU A 20 -3.67 30.25 -9.62
CA GLU A 20 -2.35 30.24 -8.98
C GLU A 20 -1.81 28.82 -8.83
N ILE A 21 -2.65 27.86 -8.38
CA ILE A 21 -2.29 26.43 -8.33
C ILE A 21 -1.93 25.90 -9.72
N ARG A 22 -2.69 26.25 -10.77
CA ARG A 22 -2.36 25.83 -12.15
C ARG A 22 -1.03 26.41 -12.59
N THR A 23 -0.77 27.69 -12.34
CA THR A 23 0.48 28.36 -12.72
C THR A 23 1.67 27.75 -11.99
N LEU A 24 1.58 27.55 -10.68
CA LEU A 24 2.62 26.92 -9.88
C LEU A 24 2.88 25.47 -10.32
N ARG A 25 1.84 24.72 -10.72
CA ARG A 25 2.00 23.37 -11.31
C ARG A 25 2.76 23.42 -12.64
N HIS A 26 2.46 24.38 -13.52
CA HIS A 26 3.17 24.53 -14.80
C HIS A 26 4.63 24.96 -14.60
N GLN A 27 4.89 25.91 -13.70
CA GLN A 27 6.25 26.33 -13.36
C GLN A 27 7.06 25.17 -12.76
N ARG A 28 6.44 24.39 -11.87
CA ARG A 28 7.05 23.19 -11.31
C ARG A 28 7.42 22.19 -12.42
N LEU A 29 6.51 21.90 -13.35
CA LEU A 29 6.77 21.01 -14.48
C LEU A 29 7.89 21.53 -15.40
N GLY A 30 7.94 22.85 -15.65
CA GLY A 30 8.99 23.49 -16.44
C GLY A 30 10.38 23.43 -15.78
N LEU A 31 10.44 23.58 -14.45
CA LEU A 31 11.69 23.45 -13.68
C LEU A 31 12.26 22.01 -13.70
N PHE A 32 11.38 21.01 -13.77
CA PHE A 32 11.78 19.60 -13.83
C PHE A 32 12.21 19.13 -15.23
N ALA A 33 11.88 19.85 -16.30
CA ALA A 33 12.16 19.46 -17.69
C ALA A 33 13.65 19.60 -18.11
N GLY A 34 14.50 20.22 -17.27
CA GLY A 34 15.90 20.51 -17.61
C GLY A 34 16.96 19.91 -16.68
N MET A 35 16.57 19.13 -15.65
CA MET A 35 17.54 18.48 -14.75
C MET A 35 17.70 16.98 -15.11
N PRO A 36 18.91 16.40 -15.00
CA PRO A 36 19.06 14.95 -15.04
C PRO A 36 18.16 14.40 -13.95
N THR A 37 17.09 13.69 -14.32
CA THR A 37 15.99 13.36 -13.41
C THR A 37 16.43 12.24 -12.48
N LYS A 38 17.18 12.60 -11.45
CA LYS A 38 17.37 11.80 -10.26
C LYS A 38 15.97 11.62 -9.68
N LYS A 39 15.37 10.44 -9.83
CA LYS A 39 14.01 10.16 -9.33
C LYS A 39 13.94 10.59 -7.87
N ASP A 40 13.03 11.51 -7.55
CA ASP A 40 12.79 11.88 -6.17
C ASP A 40 11.98 10.76 -5.49
N LEU A 41 12.03 10.69 -4.16
CA LEU A 41 11.33 9.70 -3.36
C LEU A 41 9.82 9.64 -3.70
N TRP A 42 9.22 10.77 -4.05
CA TRP A 42 7.81 10.84 -4.49
C TRP A 42 7.54 10.01 -5.74
N ASP A 43 8.40 10.14 -6.76
CA ASP A 43 8.26 9.41 -8.01
C ASP A 43 8.47 7.91 -7.77
N VAL A 44 9.43 7.56 -6.92
CA VAL A 44 9.69 6.16 -6.54
C VAL A 44 8.47 5.56 -5.83
N VAL A 45 7.87 6.25 -4.86
CA VAL A 45 6.70 5.73 -4.14
C VAL A 45 5.47 5.66 -5.05
N ALA A 46 5.24 6.65 -5.92
CA ALA A 46 4.16 6.60 -6.90
C ALA A 46 4.33 5.42 -7.88
N ASP A 47 5.53 5.21 -8.40
CA ASP A 47 5.85 4.07 -9.27
C ASP A 47 5.70 2.73 -8.53
N TYR A 48 6.07 2.68 -7.24
CA TYR A 48 5.89 1.48 -6.41
C TYR A 48 4.42 1.06 -6.35
N PHE A 49 3.50 1.96 -6.00
CA PHE A 49 2.08 1.65 -5.97
C PHE A 49 1.52 1.32 -7.35
N ARG A 50 2.00 1.96 -8.41
CA ARG A 50 1.60 1.65 -9.78
C ARG A 50 2.04 0.25 -10.23
N LEU A 51 3.28 -0.13 -9.94
CA LEU A 51 3.87 -1.41 -10.37
C LEU A 51 3.38 -2.59 -9.54
N PHE A 52 3.09 -2.38 -8.25
CA PHE A 52 2.70 -3.42 -7.30
C PHE A 52 1.21 -3.36 -6.93
N ARG A 53 0.38 -2.59 -7.66
CA ARG A 53 -1.07 -2.46 -7.42
C ARG A 53 -1.75 -3.82 -7.22
N HIS A 54 -1.39 -4.81 -8.04
CA HIS A 54 -1.97 -6.16 -7.99
C HIS A 54 -1.01 -7.22 -7.42
N GLY A 55 -0.02 -6.80 -6.64
CA GLY A 55 1.06 -7.67 -6.15
C GLY A 55 2.05 -8.09 -7.24
N LEU A 56 2.68 -9.25 -7.08
CA LEU A 56 3.63 -9.79 -8.06
C LEU A 56 2.91 -10.29 -9.30
N HIS A 57 3.32 -9.82 -10.47
CA HIS A 57 2.67 -10.17 -11.72
C HIS A 57 2.92 -11.66 -12.08
N ALA A 58 1.97 -12.35 -12.73
CA ALA A 58 2.19 -13.75 -13.12
C ALA A 58 3.15 -13.89 -14.33
N SER A 59 3.05 -12.99 -15.29
CA SER A 59 3.93 -12.92 -16.47
C SER A 59 5.39 -12.60 -16.09
N ALA A 60 6.31 -13.41 -16.62
CA ALA A 60 7.75 -13.26 -16.39
C ALA A 60 8.27 -11.87 -16.76
N LYS A 61 7.83 -11.30 -17.90
CA LYS A 61 8.27 -9.97 -18.35
C LYS A 61 7.95 -8.87 -17.33
N PHE A 62 6.72 -8.87 -16.81
CA PHE A 62 6.30 -7.87 -15.83
C PHE A 62 6.95 -8.10 -14.47
N ARG A 63 7.20 -9.35 -14.07
CA ARG A 63 8.00 -9.66 -12.87
C ARG A 63 9.42 -9.16 -12.97
N THR A 64 10.07 -9.32 -14.12
CA THR A 64 11.42 -8.79 -14.34
C THR A 64 11.43 -7.28 -14.17
N ALA A 65 10.44 -6.56 -14.71
CA ALA A 65 10.33 -5.11 -14.51
C ALA A 65 10.11 -4.73 -13.03
N GLN A 66 9.27 -5.48 -12.29
CA GLN A 66 9.07 -5.28 -10.85
C GLN A 66 10.36 -5.52 -10.05
N LEU A 67 11.12 -6.57 -10.40
CA LEU A 67 12.41 -6.91 -9.80
C LEU A 67 13.47 -5.84 -10.06
N ASP A 68 13.60 -5.41 -11.31
CA ASP A 68 14.57 -4.39 -11.71
C ASP A 68 14.25 -3.05 -11.04
N PHE A 69 12.96 -2.72 -10.90
CA PHE A 69 12.53 -1.55 -10.14
C PHE A 69 13.03 -1.61 -8.69
N VAL A 70 12.80 -2.71 -7.98
CA VAL A 70 13.24 -2.86 -6.58
C VAL A 70 14.77 -2.75 -6.50
N ARG A 71 15.50 -3.46 -7.36
CA ARG A 71 16.98 -3.45 -7.38
C ARG A 71 17.57 -2.07 -7.64
N THR A 72 16.90 -1.25 -8.44
CA THR A 72 17.38 0.07 -8.84
C THR A 72 17.03 1.15 -7.81
N THR A 73 15.87 1.03 -7.16
CA THR A 73 15.30 2.09 -6.30
C THR A 73 15.49 1.84 -4.81
N MET A 74 15.85 0.63 -4.39
CA MET A 74 15.99 0.27 -2.98
C MET A 74 17.42 -0.10 -2.62
N ALA A 75 17.78 0.11 -1.36
CA ALA A 75 19.05 -0.30 -0.80
C ALA A 75 19.13 -1.84 -0.76
N THR A 76 20.33 -2.40 -0.85
CA THR A 76 20.54 -3.86 -0.83
C THR A 76 20.08 -4.50 0.49
N ASP A 77 20.17 -3.73 1.57
CA ASP A 77 19.81 -4.04 2.95
C ASP A 77 18.47 -3.40 3.36
N VAL A 78 17.59 -3.08 2.38
CA VAL A 78 16.27 -2.50 2.64
C VAL A 78 15.50 -3.32 3.69
N VAL A 79 14.89 -2.61 4.64
CA VAL A 79 14.05 -3.21 5.68
C VAL A 79 12.59 -3.18 5.23
N PHE A 80 11.89 -4.31 5.29
CA PHE A 80 10.45 -4.39 5.04
C PHE A 80 9.72 -5.02 6.22
N ASN A 81 8.83 -4.27 6.89
CA ASN A 81 8.02 -4.77 8.03
C ASN A 81 8.81 -5.66 9.03
N ALA A 82 9.96 -5.15 9.49
CA ALA A 82 10.89 -5.83 10.41
C ALA A 82 11.65 -7.06 9.85
N GLN A 83 11.63 -7.29 8.54
CA GLN A 83 12.44 -8.30 7.86
C GLN A 83 13.48 -7.65 6.93
N TYR A 84 14.67 -8.24 6.80
CA TYR A 84 15.84 -7.64 6.12
C TYR A 84 16.06 -8.17 4.69
N GLY A 85 16.37 -7.28 3.75
CA GLY A 85 16.93 -7.60 2.43
C GLY A 85 15.92 -7.65 1.26
N VAL A 86 16.43 -7.44 0.03
CA VAL A 86 15.64 -7.38 -1.22
C VAL A 86 14.84 -8.66 -1.50
N GLU A 87 15.42 -9.84 -1.24
CA GLU A 87 14.73 -11.14 -1.38
C GLU A 87 13.55 -11.29 -0.41
N THR A 88 13.58 -10.54 0.70
CA THR A 88 12.57 -10.59 1.75
C THR A 88 11.38 -9.68 1.45
N GLN A 89 11.57 -8.63 0.66
CA GLN A 89 10.46 -7.86 0.10
C GLN A 89 9.69 -8.63 -0.97
N MET A 90 10.34 -9.51 -1.75
CA MET A 90 9.57 -10.42 -2.61
C MET A 90 8.64 -11.29 -1.78
N ARG A 91 9.12 -11.78 -0.62
CA ARG A 91 8.30 -12.58 0.31
C ARG A 91 7.12 -11.79 0.88
N SER A 92 7.29 -10.49 1.14
CA SER A 92 6.19 -9.65 1.64
C SER A 92 5.06 -9.49 0.62
N TRP A 93 5.33 -9.62 -0.68
CA TRP A 93 4.30 -9.67 -1.71
C TRP A 93 3.90 -11.10 -2.10
N CYS A 94 4.76 -12.10 -1.88
CA CYS A 94 4.48 -13.50 -2.20
C CYS A 94 3.23 -14.00 -1.49
N PHE A 95 2.94 -13.56 -0.26
CA PHE A 95 1.73 -14.06 0.42
C PHE A 95 0.43 -13.55 -0.23
N LEU A 96 0.47 -12.41 -0.93
CA LEU A 96 -0.70 -11.91 -1.68
C LEU A 96 -1.10 -12.84 -2.82
N GLN A 97 -0.19 -13.67 -3.33
CA GLN A 97 -0.53 -14.67 -4.34
C GLN A 97 -1.57 -15.71 -3.85
N TRP A 98 -1.76 -15.82 -2.54
CA TRP A 98 -2.77 -16.71 -1.94
C TRP A 98 -4.16 -16.10 -1.90
N PHE A 99 -4.26 -14.80 -2.14
CA PHE A 99 -5.53 -14.07 -2.29
C PHE A 99 -5.85 -13.91 -3.77
N ASP A 100 -7.13 -13.67 -4.05
CA ASP A 100 -7.57 -13.31 -5.39
C ASP A 100 -7.94 -11.82 -5.44
N ASP A 101 -8.03 -11.26 -6.64
CA ASP A 101 -8.48 -9.87 -6.87
C ASP A 101 -7.77 -8.82 -5.97
N VAL A 102 -6.45 -8.97 -5.87
CA VAL A 102 -5.57 -8.13 -5.04
C VAL A 102 -5.48 -6.74 -5.65
N GLU A 103 -5.64 -5.71 -4.81
CA GLU A 103 -5.52 -4.33 -5.21
C GLU A 103 -4.99 -3.44 -4.07
N ALA A 104 -3.95 -2.67 -4.33
CA ALA A 104 -3.37 -1.69 -3.41
C ALA A 104 -3.39 -0.30 -4.05
N GLU A 105 -4.26 0.57 -3.55
CA GLU A 105 -4.47 1.91 -4.09
C GLU A 105 -3.85 2.98 -3.18
N LEU A 106 -3.03 3.84 -3.77
CA LEU A 106 -2.49 5.02 -3.10
C LEU A 106 -3.58 6.11 -3.04
N GLU A 107 -3.98 6.50 -1.83
CA GLU A 107 -4.98 7.56 -1.62
C GLU A 107 -4.30 8.92 -1.41
N ASN A 108 -3.24 8.93 -0.59
CA ASN A 108 -2.53 10.15 -0.23
C ASN A 108 -1.06 9.84 -0.01
N LEU A 109 -0.21 10.79 -0.35
CA LEU A 109 1.23 10.74 -0.09
C LEU A 109 1.63 12.05 0.56
N GLN A 110 2.23 11.96 1.74
CA GLN A 110 2.62 13.13 2.52
C GLN A 110 4.04 12.98 3.06
N LYS A 111 4.73 14.11 3.16
CA LYS A 111 6.06 14.14 3.75
C LYS A 111 5.96 14.04 5.28
N SER A 112 6.65 13.07 5.86
CA SER A 112 6.70 12.91 7.32
C SER A 112 7.91 13.63 7.91
N THR A 113 9.10 13.37 7.35
CA THR A 113 10.34 14.07 7.72
C THR A 113 11.11 14.49 6.47
N LYS A 114 12.31 15.09 6.61
CA LYS A 114 13.14 15.44 5.44
C LYS A 114 13.45 14.23 4.55
N MET A 115 13.52 13.03 5.13
CA MET A 115 13.99 11.80 4.49
C MET A 115 12.93 10.68 4.52
N SER A 116 11.65 11.01 4.72
CA SER A 116 10.60 9.99 4.72
C SER A 116 9.26 10.48 4.18
N LEU A 117 8.53 9.56 3.54
CA LEU A 117 7.14 9.76 3.10
C LEU A 117 6.23 8.76 3.80
N ASN A 118 5.03 9.23 4.14
CA ASN A 118 3.92 8.39 4.58
C ASN A 118 2.87 8.36 3.47
N ALA A 119 2.52 7.16 3.04
CA ALA A 119 1.40 6.88 2.17
C ALA A 119 0.20 6.43 3.00
N THR A 120 -0.98 6.95 2.68
CA THR A 120 -2.25 6.34 3.06
C THR A 120 -2.73 5.54 1.87
N MET A 121 -3.19 4.31 2.12
CA MET A 121 -3.59 3.40 1.05
C MET A 121 -4.83 2.60 1.45
N THR A 122 -5.54 2.10 0.44
CA THR A 122 -6.55 1.07 0.62
C THR A 122 -6.05 -0.23 -0.04
N THR A 123 -6.11 -1.33 0.71
CA THR A 123 -5.77 -2.67 0.22
C THR A 123 -7.02 -3.52 0.20
N SER A 124 -7.33 -4.09 -0.96
CA SER A 124 -8.47 -4.96 -1.18
C SER A 124 -8.02 -6.33 -1.64
N VAL A 125 -8.61 -7.39 -1.08
CA VAL A 125 -8.31 -8.78 -1.43
C VAL A 125 -9.55 -9.65 -1.31
N THR A 126 -9.65 -10.69 -2.12
CA THR A 126 -10.73 -11.69 -2.03
C THR A 126 -10.22 -12.97 -1.38
N ILE A 127 -10.94 -13.43 -0.34
CA ILE A 127 -10.64 -14.69 0.34
C ILE A 127 -11.20 -15.85 -0.50
N THR A 128 -10.36 -16.82 -0.81
CA THR A 128 -10.74 -18.03 -1.55
C THR A 128 -10.41 -19.30 -0.76
N ASN A 129 -10.81 -20.47 -1.28
CA ASN A 129 -10.38 -21.76 -0.74
C ASN A 129 -8.84 -21.91 -0.72
N ARG A 130 -8.16 -21.31 -1.70
CA ARG A 130 -6.69 -21.24 -1.74
C ARG A 130 -6.16 -20.39 -0.58
N THR A 131 -6.78 -19.24 -0.32
CA THR A 131 -6.43 -18.38 0.81
C THR A 131 -6.58 -19.13 2.13
N LEU A 132 -7.73 -19.75 2.38
CA LEU A 132 -7.93 -20.54 3.60
C LEU A 132 -6.86 -21.62 3.77
N SER A 133 -6.53 -22.31 2.68
CA SER A 133 -5.57 -23.41 2.73
C SER A 133 -4.14 -23.02 3.03
N ASN A 134 -3.73 -21.80 2.65
CA ASN A 134 -2.35 -21.32 2.72
C ASN A 134 -2.14 -20.22 3.76
N VAL A 135 -3.20 -19.58 4.25
CA VAL A 135 -3.12 -18.41 5.15
C VAL A 135 -3.79 -18.70 6.50
N PHE A 136 -4.91 -19.43 6.50
CA PHE A 136 -5.73 -19.68 7.69
C PHE A 136 -5.90 -21.20 7.93
N PRO A 137 -4.85 -21.91 8.34
CA PRO A 137 -4.85 -23.37 8.40
C PRO A 137 -5.94 -23.94 9.34
N TYR A 138 -6.31 -23.21 10.39
CA TYR A 138 -7.36 -23.62 11.34
C TYR A 138 -8.77 -23.62 10.75
N LEU A 139 -9.02 -22.80 9.74
CA LEU A 139 -10.33 -22.73 9.09
C LEU A 139 -10.67 -24.00 8.30
N LYS A 140 -9.69 -24.85 7.98
CA LYS A 140 -9.97 -26.20 7.45
C LYS A 140 -10.78 -27.06 8.42
N LYS A 141 -10.68 -26.80 9.73
CA LYS A 141 -11.39 -27.56 10.78
C LYS A 141 -12.77 -26.99 11.10
N SER A 142 -13.03 -25.72 10.75
CA SER A 142 -14.29 -25.02 11.04
C SER A 142 -15.00 -24.63 9.75
N SER A 143 -15.90 -25.50 9.28
CA SER A 143 -16.65 -25.26 8.03
C SER A 143 -17.55 -24.02 8.10
N SER A 144 -18.09 -23.68 9.27
CA SER A 144 -18.96 -22.51 9.45
C SER A 144 -18.23 -21.19 9.23
N LEU A 145 -17.04 -21.02 9.83
CA LEU A 145 -16.21 -19.81 9.66
C LEU A 145 -15.62 -19.73 8.26
N ALA A 146 -15.19 -20.87 7.69
CA ALA A 146 -14.74 -20.94 6.31
C ALA A 146 -15.84 -20.45 5.34
N CYS A 147 -17.08 -20.93 5.49
CA CYS A 147 -18.21 -20.52 4.67
C CYS A 147 -18.55 -19.03 4.77
N LYS A 148 -18.35 -18.39 5.94
CA LYS A 148 -18.54 -16.94 6.10
C LYS A 148 -17.49 -16.13 5.32
N LEU A 149 -16.28 -16.67 5.15
CA LEU A 149 -15.12 -15.93 4.62
C LEU A 149 -14.86 -16.18 3.14
N VAL A 150 -15.09 -17.38 2.63
CA VAL A 150 -14.84 -17.69 1.20
C VAL A 150 -15.73 -16.84 0.31
N GLY A 151 -15.12 -16.23 -0.71
CA GLY A 151 -15.78 -15.33 -1.65
C GLY A 151 -15.91 -13.90 -1.17
N GLN A 152 -15.55 -13.59 0.09
CA GLN A 152 -15.62 -12.22 0.60
C GLN A 152 -14.47 -11.38 0.09
N ARG A 153 -14.81 -10.18 -0.43
CA ARG A 153 -13.86 -9.11 -0.72
C ARG A 153 -13.64 -8.27 0.53
N ILE A 154 -12.43 -8.35 1.08
CA ILE A 154 -11.99 -7.61 2.25
C ILE A 154 -11.35 -6.31 1.80
N VAL A 155 -11.83 -5.19 2.34
CA VAL A 155 -11.26 -3.85 2.08
C VAL A 155 -10.67 -3.33 3.38
N MET A 156 -9.37 -2.98 3.33
CA MET A 156 -8.56 -2.63 4.48
C MET A 156 -7.97 -1.26 4.29
N ARG A 157 -8.11 -0.39 5.29
CA ARG A 157 -7.38 0.88 5.32
C ARG A 157 -5.98 0.63 5.84
N GLY A 158 -5.00 1.22 5.19
CA GLY A 158 -3.60 0.99 5.48
C GLY A 158 -2.76 2.23 5.37
N SER A 159 -1.51 2.06 5.78
CA SER A 159 -0.48 3.08 5.63
C SER A 159 0.85 2.41 5.28
N ALA A 160 1.72 3.15 4.61
CA ALA A 160 3.08 2.73 4.35
C ALA A 160 4.04 3.90 4.56
N ARG A 161 5.08 3.69 5.35
CA ARG A 161 6.18 4.63 5.53
C ARG A 161 7.37 4.19 4.70
N PHE A 162 7.93 5.12 3.94
CA PHE A 162 9.14 4.94 3.15
C PHE A 162 10.22 5.84 3.71
N ASP A 163 11.34 5.27 4.14
CA ASP A 163 12.54 6.01 4.52
C ASP A 163 13.55 5.98 3.36
N TRP A 164 14.28 7.09 3.21
CA TRP A 164 15.13 7.35 2.05
C TRP A 164 16.51 7.81 2.44
N ASP A 165 17.52 7.27 1.77
CA ASP A 165 18.88 7.78 1.83
C ASP A 165 19.14 8.71 0.65
N SER A 166 19.33 10.00 0.93
CA SER A 166 19.61 11.01 -0.09
C SER A 166 21.00 10.86 -0.73
N SER A 167 21.94 10.20 -0.05
CA SER A 167 23.30 10.00 -0.54
C SER A 167 23.34 8.95 -1.66
N THR A 168 22.72 7.79 -1.43
CA THR A 168 22.61 6.70 -2.42
C THR A 168 21.38 6.81 -3.31
N SER A 169 20.42 7.65 -2.92
CA SER A 169 19.15 7.88 -3.64
C SER A 169 18.34 6.61 -3.78
N ARG A 170 18.18 5.95 -2.64
CA ARG A 170 17.52 4.66 -2.51
C ARG A 170 16.61 4.64 -1.28
N VAL A 171 15.54 3.87 -1.38
CA VAL A 171 14.68 3.54 -0.24
C VAL A 171 15.42 2.57 0.68
N THR A 172 15.52 2.90 1.95
CA THR A 172 16.20 2.10 2.97
C THR A 172 15.22 1.31 3.84
N SER A 173 13.97 1.76 3.94
CA SER A 173 12.95 1.05 4.71
C SER A 173 11.56 1.27 4.12
N VAL A 174 10.74 0.22 4.18
CA VAL A 174 9.31 0.26 3.90
C VAL A 174 8.56 -0.42 5.04
N ILE A 175 7.78 0.34 5.79
CA ILE A 175 6.93 -0.19 6.86
C ILE A 175 5.48 0.03 6.46
N SER A 176 4.77 -1.05 6.16
CA SER A 176 3.40 -1.06 5.68
C SER A 176 2.47 -1.91 6.55
N GLN A 177 1.27 -1.43 6.79
CA GLN A 177 0.25 -2.11 7.58
C GLN A 177 -1.13 -1.83 6.98
N SER A 178 -2.03 -2.80 7.06
CA SER A 178 -3.44 -2.67 6.66
C SER A 178 -4.35 -3.32 7.69
N ASP A 179 -5.41 -2.64 8.11
CA ASP A 179 -6.35 -3.13 9.13
C ASP A 179 -7.26 -4.23 8.57
N MET A 180 -6.85 -5.49 8.74
CA MET A 180 -7.66 -6.66 8.44
C MET A 180 -8.61 -7.01 9.60
N LEU A 181 -8.29 -6.60 10.82
CA LEU A 181 -9.08 -6.91 12.01
C LEU A 181 -10.52 -6.38 11.88
N THR A 182 -10.66 -5.11 11.52
CA THR A 182 -11.97 -4.44 11.41
C THR A 182 -12.92 -5.13 10.42
N PRO A 183 -12.54 -5.39 9.15
CA PRO A 183 -13.44 -6.06 8.23
C PRO A 183 -13.73 -7.52 8.62
N MET A 184 -12.77 -8.23 9.23
CA MET A 184 -13.00 -9.59 9.72
C MET A 184 -14.02 -9.63 10.86
N LEU A 185 -13.93 -8.69 11.80
CA LEU A 185 -14.91 -8.56 12.88
C LEU A 185 -16.32 -8.27 12.35
N ARG A 186 -16.44 -7.41 11.33
CA ARG A 186 -17.73 -7.10 10.69
C ARG A 186 -18.35 -8.33 10.01
N LEU A 187 -17.55 -9.17 9.37
CA LEU A 187 -18.02 -10.37 8.69
C LEU A 187 -18.40 -11.50 9.66
N LEU A 188 -17.61 -11.68 10.71
CA LEU A 188 -17.78 -12.81 11.62
C LEU A 188 -18.77 -12.52 12.75
N GLY A 189 -18.85 -11.25 13.18
CA GLY A 189 -19.77 -10.77 14.20
C GLY A 189 -19.33 -11.04 15.65
N SER A 190 -18.16 -11.65 15.86
CA SER A 190 -17.64 -11.99 17.19
C SER A 190 -16.12 -11.91 17.23
N PHE A 191 -15.58 -11.37 18.34
CA PHE A 191 -14.14 -11.41 18.61
C PHE A 191 -13.62 -12.82 18.84
N GLU A 192 -14.45 -13.74 19.33
CA GLU A 192 -14.10 -15.16 19.51
C GLU A 192 -13.83 -15.83 18.16
N ASP A 193 -14.76 -15.66 17.21
CA ASP A 193 -14.61 -16.15 15.83
C ASP A 193 -13.37 -15.55 15.15
N VAL A 194 -13.13 -14.24 15.34
CA VAL A 194 -11.95 -13.55 14.80
C VAL A 194 -10.67 -14.11 15.40
N SER A 195 -10.62 -14.29 16.72
CA SER A 195 -9.48 -14.88 17.43
C SER A 195 -9.17 -16.28 16.89
N GLN A 196 -10.20 -17.10 16.67
CA GLN A 196 -10.06 -18.44 16.11
C GLN A 196 -9.53 -18.42 14.67
N VAL A 197 -9.90 -17.43 13.85
CA VAL A 197 -9.39 -17.30 12.48
C VAL A 197 -7.91 -16.91 12.47
N PHE A 198 -7.50 -15.99 13.34
CA PHE A 198 -6.12 -15.55 13.45
C PHE A 198 -5.24 -16.49 14.30
N ASP A 199 -5.82 -17.52 14.92
CA ASP A 199 -5.08 -18.56 15.61
C ASP A 199 -4.22 -19.36 14.62
N GLN A 200 -2.91 -19.28 14.81
CA GLN A 200 -1.86 -19.80 13.92
C GLN A 200 -2.04 -19.41 12.44
N ALA A 201 -2.74 -18.30 12.16
CA ALA A 201 -2.74 -17.71 10.83
C ALA A 201 -1.30 -17.29 10.46
N LEU A 202 -0.98 -17.43 9.18
CA LEU A 202 0.32 -17.01 8.65
C LEU A 202 0.37 -15.50 8.37
N ILE A 203 -0.68 -14.77 8.72
CA ILE A 203 -0.74 -13.32 8.66
C ILE A 203 -1.18 -12.75 10.01
N SER A 204 -0.77 -11.51 10.28
CA SER A 204 -1.25 -10.74 11.42
C SER A 204 -2.55 -9.98 11.10
N PRO A 205 -3.26 -9.48 12.12
CA PRO A 205 -4.42 -8.60 11.93
C PRO A 205 -4.09 -7.27 11.19
N GLU A 206 -2.81 -6.88 11.17
CA GLU A 206 -2.27 -5.74 10.40
C GLU A 206 -1.90 -6.11 8.96
N PHE A 207 -2.34 -7.29 8.51
CA PHE A 207 -2.12 -7.82 7.15
C PHE A 207 -0.64 -8.01 6.80
N GLN A 208 0.18 -8.40 7.77
CA GLN A 208 1.60 -8.68 7.60
C GLN A 208 1.87 -10.18 7.68
N TRP A 209 2.73 -10.70 6.80
CA TRP A 209 3.13 -12.11 6.86
C TRP A 209 3.91 -12.42 8.16
N ARG A 210 3.43 -13.40 8.92
CA ARG A 210 4.11 -13.94 10.08
C ARG A 210 5.15 -14.94 9.58
N SER A 211 6.44 -14.61 9.70
CA SER A 211 7.48 -15.63 9.55
C SER A 211 7.25 -16.67 10.65
N MET A 212 7.14 -17.94 10.27
CA MET A 212 7.28 -19.03 11.24
C MET A 212 8.69 -18.91 11.84
N SER A 213 8.75 -18.63 13.14
CA SER A 213 9.98 -18.73 13.94
C SER A 213 10.27 -20.17 14.27
#